data_AF-A0A3B0U8H3-F1
#
_entry.id   AF-A0A3B0U8H3-F1
#
_cell.length_a   1.000
_cell.length_b   1.000
_cell.length_c   1.000
_cell.angle_alpha   90.00
_cell.angle_beta   90.00
_cell.angle_gamma   90.00
#
_symmetry.space_group_name_H-M   'P 1'
#
loop_
_entity.id
_entity.type
_entity.pdbx_description
1 polymer ?
#
loop_
_entity_poly.entity_id
_entity_poly.type
_entity_poly.pdbx_seq_one_letter_code
_entity_poly.pdbx_strand_id
1 'polypeptide(L)'
;MHTMSMADGVMKMRKLEDGIEIPAGETVVLKPGSFHLMFIGLAGPVSKGSKVAATLTFERAGKVTLELPAAPVGSRKPMGNMGNMGQSGKGKQ
;
A
#
# COMPACT_ATOMS: atom_id res chain seq x y z
N MET A 1 -7.00 8.34 -2.02
CA MET A 1 -6.54 6.94 -2.22
C MET A 1 -7.27 6.36 -3.44
N HIS A 2 -6.79 5.29 -4.08
CA HIS A 2 -7.52 4.68 -5.21
C HIS A 2 -7.68 3.17 -5.03
N THR A 3 -8.79 2.65 -5.54
CA THR A 3 -9.06 1.21 -5.65
C THR A 3 -9.25 0.83 -7.12
N MET A 4 -8.99 -0.45 -7.42
CA MET A 4 -9.29 -1.07 -8.70
C MET A 4 -10.35 -2.14 -8.50
N SER A 5 -11.33 -2.18 -9.39
CA SER A 5 -12.38 -3.19 -9.39
C SER A 5 -12.69 -3.62 -10.82
N MET A 6 -12.98 -4.90 -11.01
CA MET A 6 -13.53 -5.40 -12.26
C MET A 6 -15.02 -5.12 -12.28
N ALA A 7 -15.50 -4.42 -13.31
CA ALA A 7 -16.91 -4.25 -13.57
C ALA A 7 -17.14 -4.46 -15.06
N ASP A 8 -18.02 -5.40 -15.40
CA ASP A 8 -18.40 -5.72 -16.78
C ASP A 8 -17.20 -6.14 -17.66
N GLY A 9 -16.24 -6.86 -17.07
CA GLY A 9 -15.00 -7.26 -17.76
C GLY A 9 -13.97 -6.14 -17.93
N VAL A 10 -14.24 -4.94 -17.42
CA VAL A 10 -13.36 -3.77 -17.52
C VAL A 10 -12.79 -3.42 -16.15
N MET A 11 -11.47 -3.18 -16.11
CA MET A 11 -10.79 -2.62 -14.93
C MET A 11 -11.21 -1.16 -14.74
N LYS A 12 -11.92 -0.86 -13.66
CA LYS A 12 -12.31 0.50 -13.27
C LYS A 12 -11.49 0.95 -12.06
N MET A 13 -10.88 2.13 -12.18
CA MET A 13 -10.24 2.83 -11.06
C MET A 13 -11.23 3.80 -10.41
N ARG A 14 -11.25 3.86 -9.08
CA ARG A 14 -12.08 4.79 -8.32
C ARG A 14 -11.27 5.45 -7.21
N LYS A 15 -11.39 6.79 -7.08
CA LYS A 15 -10.86 7.54 -5.93
C LYS A 15 -11.71 7.27 -4.69
N LEU A 16 -11.05 7.05 -3.57
CA LEU A 16 -11.64 6.97 -2.23
C LEU A 16 -11.33 8.28 -1.52
N GLU A 17 -12.38 9.06 -1.25
CA GLU A 17 -12.29 10.35 -0.55
C GLU A 17 -11.92 10.15 0.93
N ASP A 18 -12.55 9.18 1.60
CA ASP A 18 -12.41 8.94 3.04
C ASP A 18 -11.24 8.00 3.41
N GLY A 19 -10.46 7.56 2.42
CA GLY A 19 -9.36 6.62 2.65
C GLY A 19 -9.80 5.15 2.65
N ILE A 20 -9.19 4.34 3.52
CA ILE A 20 -9.47 2.90 3.69
C ILE A 20 -9.54 2.55 5.17
N GLU A 21 -10.38 1.58 5.51
CA GLU A 21 -10.39 0.97 6.84
C GLU A 21 -9.23 -0.01 6.99
N ILE A 22 -8.64 -0.04 8.19
CA ILE A 22 -7.65 -1.05 8.58
C ILE A 22 -8.26 -1.79 9.78
N PRO A 23 -8.85 -2.98 9.56
CA PRO A 23 -9.46 -3.74 10.64
C PRO A 23 -8.43 -4.11 11.72
N ALA A 24 -8.89 -4.22 12.96
CA ALA A 24 -8.03 -4.56 14.08
C ALA A 24 -7.38 -5.94 13.88
N GLY A 25 -6.06 -6.00 13.99
CA GLY A 25 -5.29 -7.24 13.79
C GLY A 25 -5.07 -7.64 12.34
N GLU A 26 -5.57 -6.85 11.37
CA GLU A 26 -5.39 -7.12 9.94
C GLU A 26 -4.34 -6.22 9.29
N THR A 27 -3.83 -6.66 8.14
CA THR A 27 -2.90 -5.90 7.31
C THR A 27 -3.54 -5.62 5.96
N VAL A 28 -3.73 -4.34 5.62
CA VAL A 28 -4.17 -3.94 4.29
C VAL A 28 -2.95 -3.72 3.39
N VAL A 29 -2.86 -4.50 2.32
CA VAL A 29 -1.73 -4.45 1.37
C VAL A 29 -2.07 -3.56 0.18
N LEU A 30 -1.28 -2.51 0.01
CA LEU A 30 -1.35 -1.64 -1.17
C LEU A 30 -0.49 -2.26 -2.29
N LYS A 31 -1.11 -2.60 -3.43
CA LYS A 31 -0.44 -3.24 -4.56
C LYS A 31 -1.11 -2.88 -5.90
N PRO A 32 -0.37 -2.96 -7.02
CA PRO A 32 -0.96 -2.81 -8.35
C PRO A 32 -2.13 -3.78 -8.55
N GLY A 33 -3.23 -3.28 -9.13
CA GLY A 33 -4.46 -4.06 -9.31
C GLY A 33 -5.37 -4.12 -8.08
N SER A 34 -5.00 -3.48 -6.97
CA SER A 34 -5.81 -3.34 -5.75
C SER A 34 -5.76 -1.88 -5.27
N PHE A 35 -5.82 -1.65 -3.95
CA PHE A 35 -5.56 -0.37 -3.34
C PHE A 35 -4.16 0.14 -3.67
N HIS A 36 -4.06 1.39 -4.07
CA HIS A 36 -2.78 2.04 -4.36
C HIS A 36 -2.84 3.55 -4.11
N LEU A 37 -1.66 4.14 -3.92
CA LEU A 37 -1.48 5.59 -3.89
C LEU A 37 -1.28 6.08 -5.32
N MET A 38 -1.94 7.17 -5.67
CA MET A 38 -1.76 7.85 -6.96
C MET A 38 -1.25 9.25 -6.67
N PHE A 39 -0.04 9.55 -7.16
CA PHE A 39 0.53 10.89 -7.10
C PHE A 39 0.10 11.66 -8.36
N ILE A 40 -0.51 12.83 -8.18
CA ILE A 40 -1.02 13.69 -9.25
C ILE A 40 -0.35 15.06 -9.11
N GLY A 41 -0.06 15.71 -10.24
CA GLY A 41 0.50 17.08 -10.23
C GLY A 41 1.93 17.15 -9.68
N LEU A 42 2.75 16.14 -9.98
CA LEU A 42 4.15 16.13 -9.58
C LEU A 42 4.89 17.34 -10.17
N ALA A 43 5.71 17.99 -9.35
CA ALA A 43 6.50 19.17 -9.75
C ALA A 43 7.59 18.87 -10.79
N GLY A 44 7.90 17.58 -10.99
CA GLY A 44 8.88 17.11 -11.96
C GLY A 44 8.86 15.59 -12.10
N PRO A 45 9.63 15.02 -13.03
CA PRO A 45 9.72 13.59 -13.22
C PRO A 45 10.31 12.90 -11.98
N VAL A 46 9.78 11.72 -11.65
CA VAL A 46 10.35 10.87 -10.59
C VAL A 46 11.48 10.04 -11.18
N SER A 47 12.72 10.38 -10.84
CA SER A 47 13.91 9.66 -11.31
C SER A 47 13.99 8.25 -10.72
N LYS A 48 14.41 7.27 -11.51
CA LYS A 48 14.70 5.91 -11.03
C LYS A 48 15.68 5.95 -9.86
N GLY A 49 15.37 5.23 -8.78
CA GLY A 49 16.21 5.16 -7.58
C GLY A 49 16.10 6.37 -6.65
N SER A 50 15.36 7.42 -7.02
CA SER A 50 14.98 8.47 -6.08
C SER A 50 14.01 7.95 -5.02
N LYS A 51 13.86 8.68 -3.92
CA LYS A 51 12.89 8.39 -2.87
C LYS A 51 11.86 9.51 -2.82
N VAL A 52 10.58 9.13 -2.75
CA VAL A 52 9.47 10.05 -2.57
C VAL A 52 9.02 9.95 -1.12
N ALA A 53 9.22 11.01 -0.33
CA ALA A 53 8.67 11.07 1.02
C ALA A 53 7.15 11.24 0.95
N ALA A 54 6.41 10.36 1.61
CA ALA A 54 4.97 10.42 1.76
C ALA A 54 4.61 10.39 3.24
N THR A 55 3.60 11.15 3.63
CA THR A 55 3.03 11.08 5.00
C THR A 55 1.64 10.47 4.90
N LEU A 56 1.45 9.34 5.58
CA LEU A 56 0.13 8.75 5.78
C LEU A 56 -0.45 9.27 7.08
N THR A 57 -1.70 9.70 7.04
CA THR A 57 -2.44 10.11 8.23
C THR A 57 -3.39 8.98 8.60
N PHE A 58 -3.18 8.40 9.77
CA PHE A 58 -4.07 7.43 10.38
C PHE A 58 -4.91 8.14 11.45
N GLU A 59 -6.21 7.85 11.46
CA GLU A 59 -7.14 8.46 12.42
C GLU A 59 -6.71 8.21 13.88
N ARG A 60 -6.27 6.98 14.19
CA ARG A 60 -5.90 6.57 15.55
C ARG A 60 -4.41 6.64 15.85
N ALA A 61 -3.54 6.41 14.86
CA ALA A 61 -2.09 6.37 15.04
C ALA A 61 -1.38 7.68 14.68
N GLY A 62 -2.11 8.67 14.15
CA GLY A 62 -1.55 9.94 13.72
C GLY A 62 -0.77 9.83 12.42
N LYS A 63 0.25 10.67 12.26
CA LYS A 63 1.03 10.78 11.01
C LYS A 63 2.21 9.82 11.01
N VAL A 64 2.37 9.09 9.91
CA VAL A 64 3.52 8.23 9.65
C VAL A 64 4.18 8.65 8.34
N THR A 65 5.43 9.09 8.42
CA THR A 65 6.22 9.45 7.24
C THR A 65 7.01 8.25 6.76
N LEU A 66 7.00 8.01 5.45
CA LEU A 66 7.67 6.89 4.80
C LEU A 66 8.36 7.34 3.51
N GLU A 67 9.50 6.74 3.22
CA GLU A 67 10.24 6.97 1.97
C GLU A 67 9.91 5.88 0.96
N LEU A 68 9.26 6.25 -0.14
CA LEU A 68 8.92 5.34 -1.24
C LEU A 68 10.02 5.34 -2.29
N PRO A 69 10.77 4.25 -2.48
CA PRO A 69 11.76 4.16 -3.56
C PRO A 69 11.05 4.10 -4.91
N ALA A 70 11.46 4.96 -5.84
CA ALA A 70 10.98 4.98 -7.20
C ALA A 70 11.61 3.84 -8.01
N ALA A 71 10.78 2.96 -8.54
CA ALA A 71 11.18 1.82 -9.34
C ALA A 71 10.36 1.74 -10.64
N PRO A 72 10.87 1.07 -11.70
CA PRO A 72 10.15 0.95 -12.97
C PRO A 72 8.74 0.36 -12.82
N VAL A 73 7.81 0.76 -13.68
CA VAL A 73 6.47 0.17 -13.71
C VAL A 73 6.59 -1.34 -13.96
N GLY A 74 5.94 -2.16 -13.12
CA GLY A 74 6.02 -3.62 -13.19
C GLY A 74 7.18 -4.24 -12.39
N SER A 75 8.08 -3.45 -11.80
CA SER A 75 9.09 -3.98 -10.87
C SER A 75 8.43 -4.37 -9.54
N ARG A 76 7.90 -5.58 -9.45
CA ARG A 76 7.57 -6.19 -8.16
C ARG A 76 8.87 -6.53 -7.47
N LYS A 77 9.29 -5.71 -6.50
CA LYS A 77 10.20 -6.23 -5.47
C LYS A 77 9.37 -7.22 -4.66
N PRO A 78 9.78 -8.49 -4.49
CA PRO A 78 9.09 -9.40 -3.58
C PRO A 78 9.04 -8.70 -2.23
N MET A 79 7.82 -8.46 -1.75
CA MET A 79 7.55 -7.95 -0.42
C MET A 79 8.18 -8.99 0.51
N GLY A 80 9.32 -8.66 1.11
CA GLY A 80 10.05 -9.57 1.97
C GLY A 80 9.09 -10.08 3.04
N ASN A 81 8.98 -11.41 3.10
CA ASN A 81 8.23 -12.22 4.05
C ASN A 81 7.82 -11.45 5.33
N MET A 82 6.63 -10.83 5.31
CA MET A 82 6.00 -10.31 6.52
C MET A 82 5.60 -11.56 7.31
N GLY A 83 6.37 -11.85 8.36
CA GLY A 83 6.33 -13.10 9.09
C GLY A 83 4.93 -13.54 9.48
N ASN A 84 4.67 -14.83 9.25
CA ASN A 84 3.57 -15.60 9.81
C ASN A 84 3.57 -15.48 11.36
N MET A 85 2.93 -14.44 11.88
CA MET A 85 2.64 -14.29 13.31
C MET A 85 1.31 -14.99 13.58
N GLY A 86 1.37 -16.31 13.80
CA GLY A 86 0.15 -17.09 14.02
C GLY A 86 0.32 -18.59 14.10
N GLN A 87 1.17 -19.12 15.00
CA GLN A 87 0.84 -20.40 15.62
C GLN A 87 1.41 -20.51 17.03
N SER A 88 0.58 -20.11 17.99
CA SER A 88 0.61 -20.60 19.36
C SER A 88 0.37 -22.12 19.37
N GLY A 89 1.41 -22.89 19.69
CA GLY A 89 1.35 -24.33 19.93
C GLY A 89 2.21 -24.68 21.14
N LYS A 90 1.52 -24.92 22.25
CA LYS A 90 2.01 -25.27 23.59
C LYS A 90 3.21 -26.22 23.59
N GLY A 91 4.17 -25.94 24.48
CA GLY A 91 5.10 -26.95 24.95
C GLY A 91 4.41 -28.05 25.76
N LYS A 92 4.96 -29.26 25.69
CA LYS A 92 5.25 -30.15 26.82
C LYS A 92 5.95 -31.41 26.29
N GLN A 93 7.15 -31.61 26.83
CA GLN A 93 7.91 -32.86 27.03
C GLN A 93 8.26 -33.72 25.82
#